data_AF-A0A7Y4SQE9-F1
#
_entry.id   AF-A0A7Y4SQE9-F1
#
_cell.length_a   1.000
_cell.length_b   1.000
_cell.length_c   1.000
_cell.angle_alpha   90.00
_cell.angle_beta   90.00
_cell.angle_gamma   90.00
#
_symmetry.space_group_name_H-M   'P 1'
#
loop_
_entity.id
_entity.type
_entity.pdbx_description
1 polymer ?
#
loop_
_entity_poly.entity_id
_entity_poly.type
_entity_poly.pdbx_seq_one_letter_code
_entity_poly.pdbx_strand_id
1 'polypeptide(L)' 'MHDAGVDLSAQMDLASARRPGRAVQRVNVDFPADLLREIDQEARRLGVTRQAFIKIRLADTLQR' A
#
# COMPACT_ATOMS: atom_id res chain seq x y z
N MET A 1 -3.98 28.19 -37.25
CA MET A 1 -4.80 27.18 -36.56
C MET A 1 -4.25 27.04 -35.15
N HIS A 2 -5.14 27.05 -34.17
CA HIS A 2 -4.93 27.17 -32.71
C HIS A 2 -3.96 26.11 -32.13
N ASP A 3 -3.38 26.24 -30.95
CA ASP A 3 -3.87 26.94 -29.76
C ASP A 3 -2.71 27.34 -28.84
N ALA A 4 -2.87 28.49 -28.18
CA ALA A 4 -1.95 28.99 -27.19
C ALA A 4 -1.93 28.00 -26.02
N GLY A 5 -0.75 27.50 -25.66
CA GLY A 5 -0.56 26.68 -24.47
C GLY A 5 -0.88 27.51 -23.23
N VAL A 6 -2.15 27.53 -22.84
CA VAL A 6 -2.60 28.10 -21.58
C VAL A 6 -1.94 27.29 -20.47
N ASP A 7 -0.98 27.89 -19.79
CA ASP A 7 -0.38 27.32 -18.60
C ASP A 7 -1.41 27.38 -17.46
N LEU A 8 -2.10 26.26 -17.25
CA LEU A 8 -3.09 26.07 -16.19
C LEU A 8 -2.44 25.89 -14.80
N SER A 9 -1.11 26.03 -14.68
CA SER A 9 -0.37 25.92 -13.41
C SER A 9 -0.90 26.87 -12.33
N ALA A 10 -1.45 28.03 -12.71
CA ALA A 10 -2.03 29.01 -11.79
C ALA A 10 -3.37 28.57 -11.16
N GLN A 11 -4.05 27.55 -11.72
CA GLN A 11 -5.29 26.99 -11.17
C GLN A 11 -5.08 25.65 -10.45
N MET A 12 -3.89 25.07 -10.58
CA MET A 12 -3.52 23.86 -9.85
C MET A 12 -3.00 24.27 -8.48
N ASP A 13 -3.90 24.30 -7.50
CA ASP A 13 -3.52 24.34 -6.09
C ASP A 13 -2.83 23.00 -5.72
N LEU A 14 -1.54 22.91 -6.06
CA LEU A 14 -0.67 21.78 -5.77
C LEU A 14 -0.52 21.56 -4.25
N ALA A 15 -0.90 22.53 -3.42
CA ALA A 15 -0.91 22.39 -1.96
C ALA A 15 -2.10 21.54 -1.47
N SER A 16 -3.22 21.50 -2.21
CA SER A 16 -4.38 20.64 -1.90
C SER A 16 -4.37 19.27 -2.59
N ALA A 17 -3.34 18.98 -3.40
CA ALA A 17 -3.12 17.68 -4.05
C ALA A 17 -2.72 16.57 -3.05
N ARG A 18 -3.65 16.14 -2.19
CA ARG A 18 -3.50 14.92 -1.40
C ARG A 18 -3.82 13.71 -2.28
N ARG A 19 -2.79 12.94 -2.63
CA ARG A 19 -2.98 11.61 -3.24
C ARG A 19 -3.67 10.68 -2.23
N PRO A 20 -4.89 10.21 -2.49
CA PRO A 20 -5.53 9.16 -1.69
C PRO A 20 -4.59 7.94 -1.67
N GLY A 21 -4.34 7.36 -0.49
CA GLY A 21 -3.44 6.21 -0.33
C GLY A 21 -1.99 6.53 0.10
N ARG A 22 -1.64 7.78 0.39
CA ARG A 22 -0.32 8.13 0.98
C ARG A 22 -0.22 8.05 2.50
N ALA A 23 -1.35 7.97 3.20
CA ALA A 23 -1.35 7.85 4.66
C ALA A 23 -0.98 6.41 5.06
N VAL A 24 0.29 6.17 5.36
CA VAL A 24 0.75 4.92 5.94
C VAL A 24 0.66 5.03 7.46
N GLN A 25 -0.22 4.24 8.07
CA GLN A 25 -0.30 4.10 9.52
C GLN A 25 0.49 2.86 9.94
N ARG A 26 1.44 3.02 10.87
CA ARG A 26 2.14 1.88 11.49
C ARG A 26 1.22 1.26 12.55
N VAL A 27 1.07 -0.05 12.49
CA VAL A 27 0.34 -0.84 13.46
C VAL A 27 1.29 -1.92 13.99
N ASN A 28 1.35 -2.06 15.31
CA ASN A 28 2.09 -3.15 15.95
C ASN A 28 1.10 -4.25 16.33
N VAL A 29 1.47 -5.50 16.03
CA VAL A 29 0.65 -6.69 16.33
C VAL A 29 1.59 -7.78 16.83
N ASP A 30 1.22 -8.38 17.95
CA ASP A 30 1.91 -9.55 18.48
C ASP A 30 1.30 -10.82 17.90
N PHE A 31 2.16 -11.76 17.49
CA PHE A 31 1.77 -13.06 16.98
C PHE A 31 2.31 -14.16 17.89
N PRO A 32 1.54 -15.23 18.16
CA PRO A 32 2.10 -16.45 18.75
C PRO A 32 3.28 -16.94 17.91
N ALA A 33 4.33 -17.42 18.58
CA ALA A 33 5.56 -17.86 17.91
C ALA A 33 5.30 -18.95 16.87
N ASP A 34 4.36 -19.86 17.14
CA ASP A 34 4.01 -20.95 16.24
C ASP A 34 3.36 -20.46 14.95
N LEU A 35 2.42 -19.52 15.06
CA LEU A 35 1.79 -18.88 13.91
C LEU A 35 2.81 -18.07 13.09
N LEU A 36 3.74 -17.37 13.75
CA LEU A 36 4.78 -16.62 13.05
C LEU A 36 5.68 -17.53 12.19
N ARG A 37 5.99 -18.74 12.68
CA ARG A 37 6.76 -19.73 11.90
C ARG A 37 6.00 -20.22 10.67
N GLU A 38 4.70 -20.45 10.78
CA GLU A 38 3.86 -20.84 9.64
C GLU A 38 3.81 -19.72 8.59
N ILE A 39 3.62 -18.46 9.03
CA ILE A 39 3.67 -17.29 8.16
C ILE A 39 5.00 -17.21 7.42
N ASP A 40 6.12 -17.46 8.10
CA ASP A 40 7.45 -17.44 7.50
C ASP A 40 7.64 -18.52 6.44
N GLN A 41 7.15 -19.73 6.71
CA GLN A 41 7.23 -20.82 5.75
C GLN A 41 6.46 -20.48 4.47
N GLU A 42 5.26 -19.92 4.60
CA GLU A 42 4.44 -19.53 3.46
C GLU A 42 5.03 -18.34 2.70
N ALA A 43 5.56 -17.34 3.40
CA ALA A 43 6.25 -16.22 2.78
C ALA A 43 7.47 -16.68 1.96
N ARG A 44 8.26 -17.62 2.49
CA ARG A 44 9.39 -18.23 1.77
C ARG A 44 8.92 -19.03 0.55
N ARG A 45 7.85 -19.82 0.68
CA ARG A 45 7.26 -20.61 -0.42
C ARG A 45 6.85 -19.72 -1.60
N LEU A 46 6.37 -18.51 -1.31
CA LEU A 46 5.97 -17.51 -2.30
C LEU A 46 7.11 -16.58 -2.73
N GLY A 47 8.30 -16.69 -2.12
CA GLY A 47 9.44 -15.82 -2.43
C GLY A 47 9.25 -14.36 -2.03
N VAL A 48 8.42 -14.08 -1.02
CA VAL A 48 8.10 -12.72 -0.56
C VAL A 48 8.51 -12.51 0.89
N THR A 49 8.56 -11.25 1.33
CA THR A 49 8.80 -10.94 2.74
C THR A 49 7.57 -11.29 3.58
N ARG A 50 7.78 -11.55 4.88
CA ARG A 50 6.70 -11.76 5.86
C ARG A 50 5.63 -10.67 5.80
N GLN A 51 6.05 -9.40 5.77
CA GLN A 51 5.14 -8.26 5.74
C GLN A 51 4.34 -8.20 4.44
N ALA A 52 4.95 -8.53 3.30
CA ALA A 52 4.26 -8.62 2.03
C ALA A 52 3.22 -9.76 2.05
N PHE A 53 3.59 -10.93 2.58
CA PHE A 53 2.68 -12.06 2.74
C PHE A 53 1.45 -11.70 3.60
N ILE A 54 1.67 -11.10 4.77
CA ILE A 54 0.59 -10.66 5.67
C ILE A 54 -0.33 -9.67 4.93
N LYS A 55 0.24 -8.71 4.20
CA LYS A 55 -0.53 -7.72 3.43
C LYS A 55 -1.39 -8.37 2.34
N ILE A 56 -0.83 -9.32 1.59
CA ILE A 56 -1.55 -10.05 0.51
C ILE A 56 -2.71 -10.83 1.13
N ARG A 57 -2.45 -11.66 2.13
CA ARG A 57 -3.48 -12.50 2.75
C ARG A 57 -4.59 -11.69 3.42
N LEU A 58 -4.25 -10.56 4.02
CA LEU A 58 -5.24 -9.64 4.58
C LEU A 58 -6.09 -9.00 3.46
N ALA A 59 -5.48 -8.59 2.36
CA ALA A 59 -6.21 -8.07 1.21
C ALA A 59 -7.15 -9.14 0.62
N ASP A 60 -6.67 -10.37 0.41
CA ASP A 60 -7.47 -11.49 -0.11
C ASP A 60 -8.67 -11.80 0.79
N THR A 61 -8.50 -11.68 2.12
CA THR A 61 -9.58 -11.94 3.10
C THR A 61 -10.61 -10.81 3.13
N LEU A 62 -10.18 -9.56 2.87
CA LEU A 62 -11.04 -8.37 2.92
C LEU A 62 -11.67 -8.02 1.56
N GLN A 63 -11.20 -8.63 0.47
CA GLN A 63 -11.84 -8.49 -0.83
C GLN A 63 -13.25 -9.10 -0.82
N ARG A 64 -14.25 -8.22 -0.85
CA ARG A 64 -15.52 -8.45 -1.55
C ARG A 64 -15.34 -8.13 -3.04
#